data_AF-A0A7C3V868-F1
#
_entry.id   AF-A0A7C3V868-F1
#
_cell.length_a   1.000
_cell.length_b   1.000
_cell.length_c   1.000
_cell.angle_alpha   90.00
_cell.angle_beta   90.00
_cell.angle_gamma   90.00
#
_symmetry.space_group_name_H-M   'P 1'
#
loop_
_entity.id
_entity.type
_entity.pdbx_description
1 polymer ?
#
loop_
_entity_poly.entity_id
_entity_poly.type
_entity_poly.pdbx_seq_one_letter_code
_entity_poly.pdbx_strand_id
1 'polypeptide(L)'
;MRVFIIGLILIFVSGGAVRLFYDGADSLNIIISMSVGFAASYFLFADTALYLFRNIKNINLVKFNFTAIKDLLIILFFFIISYKIIKLNFISAAAGITCTPVSVAVSQIFYPINKIKT
;
A
#
# COMPACT_ATOMS: atom_id res chain seq x y z
N MET A 1 11.22 -5.18 -3.87
CA MET A 1 10.37 -5.37 -5.07
C MET A 1 9.56 -6.67 -5.05
N ARG A 2 10.14 -7.84 -4.73
CA ARG A 2 9.36 -9.09 -4.63
C ARG A 2 8.21 -8.99 -3.62
N VAL A 3 8.46 -8.39 -2.46
CA VAL A 3 7.47 -8.21 -1.38
C VAL A 3 6.32 -7.31 -1.82
N PHE A 4 6.61 -6.21 -2.52
CA PHE A 4 5.60 -5.27 -3.04
C PHE A 4 4.67 -5.93 -4.06
N ILE A 5 5.21 -6.66 -5.04
CA ILE A 5 4.41 -7.36 -6.06
C ILE A 5 3.56 -8.47 -5.42
N ILE A 6 4.13 -9.26 -4.50
CA ILE A 6 3.39 -10.30 -3.77
C ILE A 6 2.24 -9.69 -2.95
N GLY A 7 2.51 -8.57 -2.26
CA GLY A 7 1.49 -7.84 -1.52
C GLY A 7 0.35 -7.36 -2.41
N LEU A 8 0.67 -6.74 -3.56
CA LEU A 8 -0.31 -6.32 -4.55
C LEU A 8 -1.19 -7.47 -5.06
N ILE A 9 -0.60 -8.63 -5.36
CA ILE A 9 -1.35 -9.82 -5.81
C ILE A 9 -2.27 -10.33 -4.69
N LEU A 10 -1.79 -10.41 -3.45
CA LEU A 10 -2.63 -10.83 -2.31
C LEU A 10 -3.81 -9.90 -2.08
N ILE A 11 -3.59 -8.58 -2.18
CA ILE A 11 -4.64 -7.57 -2.07
C ILE A 11 -5.64 -7.71 -3.21
N PHE A 12 -5.17 -8.00 -4.43
CA PHE A 12 -6.04 -8.23 -5.59
C PHE A 12 -6.97 -9.43 -5.37
N VAL A 13 -6.39 -10.56 -4.96
CA VAL A 13 -7.14 -11.82 -4.78
C VAL A 13 -8.12 -11.71 -3.63
N SER A 14 -7.70 -11.13 -2.50
CA SER A 14 -8.58 -10.92 -1.35
C SER A 14 -9.67 -9.90 -1.63
N GLY A 15 -9.36 -8.76 -2.24
CA GLY A 15 -10.36 -7.76 -2.65
C GLY A 15 -11.35 -8.31 -3.69
N GLY A 16 -10.88 -9.09 -4.66
CA GLY A 16 -11.71 -9.75 -5.66
C GLY A 16 -12.63 -10.81 -5.04
N ALA A 17 -12.11 -11.66 -4.16
CA ALA A 17 -12.91 -12.66 -3.45
C ALA A 17 -14.03 -11.99 -2.62
N VAL A 18 -13.71 -10.97 -1.83
CA VAL A 18 -14.72 -10.30 -1.00
C VAL A 18 -15.81 -9.65 -1.88
N ARG A 19 -15.45 -9.06 -3.03
CA ARG A 19 -16.46 -8.52 -3.96
C ARG A 19 -17.38 -9.60 -4.51
N LEU A 20 -16.86 -10.77 -4.85
CA LEU A 20 -17.68 -11.89 -5.35
C LEU A 20 -18.67 -12.41 -4.31
N PHE A 21 -18.33 -12.38 -3.03
CA PHE A 21 -19.21 -12.88 -1.96
C PHE A 21 -20.20 -11.85 -1.41
N TYR A 22 -19.99 -10.54 -1.63
CA TYR A 22 -20.75 -9.45 -0.99
C TYR A 22 -21.26 -8.39 -1.97
N ASP A 23 -21.77 -8.81 -3.14
CA ASP A 23 -22.10 -7.94 -4.30
C ASP A 23 -23.34 -7.04 -4.13
N GLY A 24 -23.62 -6.52 -2.92
CA GLY A 24 -24.78 -5.66 -2.66
C GLY A 24 -24.64 -4.67 -1.49
N ALA A 25 -23.51 -4.64 -0.79
CA ALA A 25 -23.31 -3.73 0.33
C ALA A 25 -22.30 -2.62 -0.04
N ASP A 26 -22.81 -1.43 -0.38
CA ASP A 26 -21.97 -0.28 -0.74
C ASP A 26 -21.03 0.15 0.40
N SER A 27 -21.45 -0.05 1.66
CA SER A 27 -20.62 0.20 2.84
C SER A 27 -19.40 -0.74 2.93
N LEU A 28 -19.55 -2.01 2.54
CA LEU A 28 -18.44 -2.95 2.49
C LEU A 28 -17.44 -2.58 1.39
N ASN A 29 -17.92 -2.09 0.24
CA ASN A 29 -17.04 -1.63 -0.84
C ASN A 29 -16.12 -0.48 -0.38
N ILE A 30 -16.65 0.46 0.42
CA ILE A 30 -15.87 1.56 0.98
C ILE A 30 -14.73 1.04 1.86
N ILE A 31 -15.03 0.14 2.81
CA ILE A 31 -14.04 -0.42 3.74
C ILE A 31 -12.98 -1.24 3.01
N ILE A 32 -13.38 -2.08 2.05
CA ILE A 32 -12.46 -2.90 1.25
C ILE A 32 -11.55 -2.00 0.43
N SER A 33 -12.11 -0.99 -0.24
CA SER A 33 -11.35 -0.03 -1.04
C SER A 33 -10.34 0.73 -0.20
N MET A 34 -10.74 1.17 0.98
CA MET A 34 -9.85 1.86 1.93
C MET A 34 -8.74 0.93 2.45
N SER A 35 -9.05 -0.33 2.72
CA SER A 35 -8.05 -1.34 3.15
C SER A 35 -7.05 -1.68 2.04
N VAL A 36 -7.53 -1.81 0.80
CA VAL A 36 -6.70 -2.03 -0.39
C VAL A 36 -5.74 -0.85 -0.60
N GLY A 37 -6.26 0.38 -0.48
CA GLY A 37 -5.46 1.61 -0.53
C GLY A 37 -4.35 1.66 0.52
N PHE A 38 -4.72 1.36 1.77
CA PHE A 38 -3.80 1.30 2.89
C PHE A 38 -2.69 0.25 2.67
N ALA A 39 -3.07 -0.98 2.31
CA ALA A 39 -2.12 -2.06 2.13
C ALA A 39 -1.14 -1.78 0.98
N ALA A 40 -1.63 -1.25 -0.16
CA ALA A 40 -0.76 -0.87 -1.28
C ALA A 40 0.27 0.20 -0.88
N SER A 41 -0.16 1.23 -0.15
CA SER A 41 0.74 2.28 0.36
C SER A 41 1.74 1.75 1.40
N TYR A 42 1.31 0.83 2.28
CA TYR A 42 2.18 0.22 3.28
C TYR A 42 3.29 -0.61 2.65
N PHE A 43 2.99 -1.43 1.65
CA PHE A 43 4.01 -2.20 0.95
C PHE A 43 4.99 -1.31 0.17
N LEU A 44 4.51 -0.22 -0.42
CA LEU A 44 5.37 0.79 -1.05
C LEU A 44 6.33 1.41 -0.02
N PHE A 45 5.81 1.78 1.15
CA PHE A 45 6.60 2.33 2.23
C PHE A 45 7.68 1.34 2.72
N ALA A 46 7.32 0.08 2.91
CA ALA A 46 8.25 -0.97 3.33
C ALA A 46 9.38 -1.21 2.32
N ASP A 47 9.07 -1.28 1.02
CA ASP A 47 10.07 -1.49 -0.03
C ASP A 47 11.00 -0.26 -0.16
N THR A 48 10.44 0.95 -0.04
CA THR A 48 11.21 2.19 -0.04
C THR A 48 12.16 2.27 1.17
N ALA A 49 11.67 1.91 2.36
CA ALA A 49 12.48 1.84 3.56
C ALA A 49 13.61 0.81 3.45
N LEU A 50 13.33 -0.38 2.91
CA LEU A 50 14.35 -1.41 2.64
C LEU A 50 15.42 -0.94 1.65
N TYR A 51 15.02 -0.22 0.60
CA TYR A 51 15.97 0.35 -0.36
C TYR A 51 16.90 1.38 0.32
N LEU A 52 16.33 2.30 1.10
CA LEU A 52 17.09 3.31 1.83
C LEU A 52 18.06 2.67 2.83
N PHE A 53 17.59 1.67 3.59
CA PHE A 53 18.42 0.98 4.58
C PHE A 53 19.62 0.26 3.93
N ARG A 54 19.41 -0.38 2.78
CA ARG A 54 20.49 -1.08 2.05
C ARG A 54 21.51 -0.15 1.42
N ASN A 55 21.12 1.08 1.05
CA ASN A 55 21.98 2.02 0.34
C ASN A 55 22.35 3.24 1.18
N ILE A 56 22.18 3.19 2.51
CA ILE A 56 22.30 4.35 3.40
C ILE A 56 23.64 5.09 3.31
N LYS A 57 24.72 4.36 2.97
CA LYS A 57 26.07 4.93 2.81
C LYS A 57 26.29 5.64 1.47
N ASN A 58 25.55 5.27 0.42
CA ASN A 58 25.70 5.78 -0.95
C ASN A 58 24.34 5.83 -1.64
N ILE A 59 23.49 6.78 -1.23
CA ILE A 59 22.16 6.95 -1.83
C ILE A 59 22.31 7.65 -3.17
N ASN A 60 21.96 6.96 -4.26
CA ASN A 60 21.84 7.59 -5.57
C ASN A 60 20.40 8.12 -5.75
N LEU A 61 20.23 9.44 -5.68
CA LEU A 61 18.94 10.13 -5.80
C LEU A 61 18.22 9.82 -7.12
N VAL A 62 18.95 9.71 -8.23
CA VAL A 62 18.37 9.41 -9.55
C VAL A 62 17.78 8.00 -9.56
N LYS A 63 18.53 7.03 -9.02
CA LYS A 63 18.08 5.63 -8.94
C LYS A 63 16.91 5.46 -7.97
N PHE A 64 16.89 6.22 -6.88
CA PHE A 64 15.78 6.27 -5.94
C PHE A 64 14.50 6.81 -6.62
N ASN A 65 14.58 7.98 -7.25
CA ASN A 65 13.45 8.59 -7.94
C ASN A 65 12.90 7.68 -9.05
N PHE A 66 13.77 7.05 -9.83
CA PHE A 66 13.35 6.11 -10.86
C PHE A 66 12.61 4.89 -10.27
N THR A 67 13.05 4.39 -9.12
CA THR A 67 12.37 3.29 -8.41
C THR A 67 11.00 3.73 -7.92
N ALA A 68 10.90 4.89 -7.28
CA ALA A 68 9.64 5.44 -6.80
C ALA A 68 8.63 5.71 -7.93
N ILE A 69 9.06 6.32 -9.04
CA ILE A 69 8.20 6.58 -10.22
C ILE A 69 7.67 5.26 -10.79
N LYS A 70 8.55 4.27 -10.98
CA LYS A 70 8.17 2.96 -11.48
C LYS A 70 7.16 2.27 -10.56
N ASP A 71 7.37 2.31 -9.25
CA ASP A 71 6.45 1.68 -8.30
C ASP A 71 5.10 2.42 -8.26
N LEU A 72 5.09 3.75 -8.35
CA LEU A 72 3.86 4.54 -8.50
C LEU A 72 3.09 4.20 -9.78
N LEU A 73 3.77 3.99 -10.91
CA LEU A 73 3.13 3.55 -12.16
C LEU A 73 2.48 2.17 -12.02
N ILE A 74 3.13 1.24 -11.30
CA ILE A 74 2.57 -0.08 -11.02
C ILE A 74 1.30 0.04 -10.16
N ILE A 75 1.31 0.89 -9.13
CA ILE A 75 0.14 1.16 -8.28
C ILE A 75 -1.00 1.76 -9.10
N LEU A 76 -0.71 2.74 -9.94
CA LEU A 76 -1.70 3.38 -10.81
C LEU A 76 -2.36 2.33 -11.71
N PHE A 77 -1.56 1.50 -12.38
CA PHE A 77 -2.05 0.44 -13.26
C PHE A 77 -2.89 -0.59 -12.49
N PHE A 78 -2.46 -0.98 -11.30
CA PHE A 78 -3.20 -1.87 -10.42
C PHE A 78 -4.58 -1.32 -10.06
N PHE A 79 -4.69 -0.05 -9.68
CA PHE A 79 -5.98 0.55 -9.33
C PHE A 79 -6.88 0.70 -10.55
N ILE A 80 -6.34 0.99 -11.73
CA ILE A 80 -7.12 1.03 -12.99
C ILE A 80 -7.74 -0.35 -13.27
N ILE A 81 -6.95 -1.42 -13.17
CA ILE A 81 -7.43 -2.80 -13.35
C ILE A 81 -8.49 -3.13 -12.29
N SER A 82 -8.20 -2.83 -11.03
CA SER A 82 -9.07 -3.16 -9.90
C SER A 82 -10.39 -2.38 -9.94
N TYR A 83 -10.38 -1.14 -10.42
CA TYR A 83 -11.61 -0.38 -10.70
C TYR A 83 -12.45 -1.05 -11.78
N LYS A 84 -11.82 -1.46 -12.89
CA LYS A 84 -12.53 -2.06 -14.01
C LYS A 84 -13.12 -3.44 -13.67
N ILE A 85 -12.41 -4.25 -12.89
CA ILE A 85 -12.80 -5.63 -12.57
C ILE A 85 -13.64 -5.72 -11.29
N ILE A 86 -13.23 -5.02 -10.23
CA ILE A 86 -13.77 -5.17 -8.87
C ILE A 86 -14.66 -3.97 -8.48
N LYS A 87 -14.69 -2.91 -9.30
CA LYS A 87 -15.42 -1.65 -9.01
C LYS A 87 -15.03 -1.02 -7.67
N LEU A 88 -13.74 -1.05 -7.35
CA LEU A 88 -13.20 -0.38 -6.16
C LEU A 88 -13.51 1.12 -6.20
N ASN A 89 -13.87 1.69 -5.06
CA ASN A 89 -14.07 3.12 -4.93
C ASN A 89 -12.70 3.82 -4.82
N PHE A 90 -12.32 4.54 -5.87
CA PHE A 90 -11.05 5.28 -5.93
C PHE A 90 -10.89 6.30 -4.80
N ILE A 91 -11.98 6.97 -4.39
CA ILE A 91 -11.95 7.97 -3.31
C ILE A 91 -11.62 7.28 -1.98
N SER A 92 -12.27 6.15 -1.70
CA SER A 92 -11.99 5.35 -0.50
C SER A 92 -10.57 4.78 -0.51
N ALA A 93 -10.09 4.30 -1.67
CA ALA A 93 -8.72 3.83 -1.81
C ALA A 93 -7.69 4.94 -1.58
N ALA A 94 -7.94 6.15 -2.10
CA ALA A 94 -7.09 7.31 -1.84
C ALA A 94 -7.06 7.66 -0.35
N ALA A 95 -8.20 7.62 0.35
CA ALA A 95 -8.25 7.83 1.80
C ALA A 95 -7.36 6.81 2.54
N GLY A 96 -7.40 5.54 2.14
CA GLY A 96 -6.51 4.50 2.69
C GLY A 96 -5.03 4.81 2.48
N ILE A 97 -4.65 5.27 1.28
CA ILE A 97 -3.27 5.67 0.96
C ILE A 97 -2.84 6.84 1.87
N THR A 98 -3.67 7.87 2.01
CA THR A 98 -3.36 9.05 2.83
C THR A 98 -3.24 8.75 4.32
N CYS A 99 -4.04 7.81 4.83
CA CYS A 99 -3.98 7.40 6.24
C CYS A 99 -2.71 6.61 6.60
N THR A 100 -2.04 6.01 5.62
CA THR A 100 -0.87 5.14 5.86
C THR A 100 0.30 5.86 6.55
N PRO A 101 0.84 6.99 6.03
CA PRO A 101 1.94 7.70 6.70
C PRO A 101 1.55 8.18 8.11
N VAL A 102 0.31 8.63 8.30
CA VAL A 102 -0.21 9.04 9.62
C VAL A 102 -0.24 7.87 10.59
N SER A 103 -0.71 6.69 10.15
CA SER A 103 -0.75 5.48 10.99
C SER A 103 0.64 5.01 11.43
N VAL A 104 1.64 5.13 10.55
CA VAL A 104 3.03 4.79 10.86
C VAL A 104 3.62 5.81 11.84
N ALA A 105 3.36 7.11 11.67
CA ALA A 105 3.81 8.13 12.60
C ALA A 105 3.20 7.93 14.00
N VAL A 106 1.90 7.65 14.06
CA VAL A 106 1.18 7.39 15.32
C VAL A 106 1.71 6.13 16.01
N SER A 107 1.96 5.04 15.28
CA SER A 107 2.49 3.81 15.88
C SER A 107 3.87 4.00 16.52
N GLN A 108 4.72 4.86 15.95
CA GLN A 108 6.02 5.20 16.53
C GLN A 108 5.92 6.00 17.83
N ILE A 109 4.86 6.79 18.02
CA ILE A 109 4.60 7.52 19.27
C ILE A 109 4.22 6.54 20.39
N PHE A 110 3.34 5.58 20.10
CA PHE A 110 2.85 4.63 21.10
C PHE A 110 3.83 3.48 21.37
N TYR A 111 4.60 3.06 20.36
CA TYR A 111 5.57 1.98 20.43
C TYR A 111 6.95 2.46 19.96
N PRO A 112 7.64 3.30 20.76
CA PRO A 112 8.97 3.76 20.42
C PRO A 112 9.93 2.56 20.34
N ILE A 113 10.70 2.50 19.25
CA ILE A 113 11.62 1.40 18.92
C ILE A 113 12.62 1.10 20.06
N ASN A 114 12.89 2.08 20.93
CA ASN A 114 13.75 1.92 22.11
C ASN A 114 13.20 0.98 23.21
N LYS A 115 11.91 0.61 23.18
CA LYS A 115 11.33 -0.34 24.16
C LYS A 115 11.50 -1.82 23.79
N ILE A 116 12.10 -2.16 22.65
CA ILE A 116 12.32 -3.56 22.21
C ILE A 116 13.70 -4.10 22.68
N LYS A 117 14.29 -3.49 23.72
CA LYS A 117 15.46 -4.02 24.43
C LYS A 117 15.10 -4.31 25.89
N THR A 118 14.39 -5.40 26.12
CA THR A 118 14.35 -6.11 27.40
C THR A 118 14.19 -7.59 27.11
#